data_AF-A0A6A3RKC7-F1
#
_entry.id   AF-A0A6A3RKC7-F1
#
_cell.length_a   1.000
_cell.length_b   1.000
_cell.length_c   1.000
_cell.angle_alpha   90.00
_cell.angle_beta   90.00
_cell.angle_gamma   90.00
#
_symmetry.space_group_name_H-M   'P 1'
#
loop_
_entity.id
_entity.type
_entity.pdbx_description
1 polymer ?
#
loop_
_entity_poly.entity_id
_entity_poly.type
_entity_poly.pdbx_seq_one_letter_code
_entity_poly.pdbx_strand_id
1 'polypeptide(L)'
;MEQRWGFMLPWCKVLHKKIKFKPVERDWDVWADQKYRLEVSLPMRCHFTEDSDGEEFELDMEWSGEDYFQDTFCQVREALALLAAVAHVDQLAWKYLLSEHCGVNLGKAGSAKLGRDIRAEYFLVLDQDEDVRTAFEEEHQGLDLVLFCGTDHQIRPVEGYLETLAEIAALDTKLKYHKPGVEVLIPVQSLYPCHALSSDEGPKILKNILRAEQTIHEMRKSFETLEVPHGELRCTFVLKPLVADLEDVMTWMEMATKVGKLMTRGLCFSEVSLRAERLHSSFSRAYIFWAFWV
;
A
#
# COMPACT_ATOMS: atom_id res chain seq x y z
N MET A 1 -14.35 8.34 23.15
CA MET A 1 -13.50 7.98 22.00
C MET A 1 -12.08 7.74 22.49
N GLU A 2 -11.41 8.75 23.07
CA GLU A 2 -10.06 8.60 23.66
C GLU A 2 -9.93 7.45 24.67
N GLN A 3 -10.84 7.34 25.65
CA GLN A 3 -10.73 6.26 26.64
C GLN A 3 -11.00 4.86 26.09
N ARG A 4 -11.81 4.74 25.02
CA ARG A 4 -12.19 3.43 24.45
C ARG A 4 -11.14 2.90 23.48
N TRP A 5 -10.47 3.78 22.75
CA TRP A 5 -9.47 3.45 21.73
C TRP A 5 -8.07 3.91 22.12
N GLY A 6 -7.82 4.15 23.42
CA GLY A 6 -6.55 4.67 23.93
C GLY A 6 -5.36 3.73 23.69
N PHE A 7 -5.62 2.43 23.62
CA PHE A 7 -4.62 1.40 23.28
C PHE A 7 -4.12 1.51 21.82
N MET A 8 -4.85 2.20 20.93
CA MET A 8 -4.42 2.46 19.54
C MET A 8 -3.42 3.62 19.41
N LEU A 9 -3.24 4.43 20.47
CA LEU A 9 -2.42 5.64 20.39
C LEU A 9 -0.94 5.38 20.05
N PRO A 10 -0.26 4.35 20.61
CA PRO A 10 1.09 4.01 20.21
C PRO A 10 1.22 3.72 18.70
N TRP A 11 0.26 2.98 18.14
CA TRP A 11 0.21 2.65 16.70
C TRP A 11 -0.09 3.86 15.83
N CYS A 12 -0.98 4.75 16.28
CA CYS A 12 -1.26 5.99 15.57
C CYS A 12 -0.03 6.92 15.53
N LYS A 13 0.82 6.88 16.57
CA LYS A 13 2.08 7.63 16.61
C LYS A 13 3.05 7.16 15.52
N VAL A 14 3.13 5.85 15.28
CA VAL A 14 3.94 5.28 14.18
C VAL A 14 3.48 5.82 12.82
N LEU A 15 2.17 6.00 12.65
CA LEU A 15 1.55 6.46 11.39
C LEU A 15 1.41 7.97 11.25
N HIS A 16 1.85 8.73 12.25
CA HIS A 16 1.70 10.17 12.27
C HIS A 16 2.35 10.81 11.03
N LYS A 17 1.56 11.57 10.26
CA LYS A 17 1.96 12.22 8.98
C LYS A 17 2.37 11.26 7.85
N LYS A 18 2.25 9.94 8.01
CA LYS A 18 2.52 8.96 6.94
C LYS A 18 1.32 8.74 6.01
N ILE A 19 0.12 9.12 6.44
CA ILE A 19 -1.12 8.95 5.67
C ILE A 19 -1.62 10.32 5.18
N LYS A 20 -1.96 10.41 3.89
CA LYS A 20 -2.55 11.59 3.28
C LYS A 20 -3.88 11.23 2.64
N PHE A 21 -4.93 12.00 2.92
CA PHE A 21 -6.22 11.85 2.27
C PHE A 21 -6.30 12.79 1.07
N LYS A 22 -6.05 12.26 -0.12
CA LYS A 22 -5.92 13.05 -1.35
C LYS A 22 -7.10 12.82 -2.30
N PRO A 23 -7.57 13.87 -3.01
CA PRO A 23 -8.47 13.67 -4.14
C PRO A 23 -7.73 12.87 -5.23
N VAL A 24 -8.46 11.98 -5.89
CA VAL A 24 -7.99 11.35 -7.13
C VAL A 24 -8.20 12.39 -8.23
N GLU A 25 -7.10 12.98 -8.70
CA GLU A 25 -7.14 13.99 -9.78
C GLU A 25 -7.55 13.28 -11.09
N ARG A 26 -8.75 13.59 -11.57
CA ARG A 26 -9.29 13.11 -12.85
C ARG A 26 -9.78 14.33 -13.61
N ASP A 27 -9.06 14.74 -14.64
CA ASP A 27 -9.34 15.95 -15.42
C ASP A 27 -10.75 15.98 -16.06
N TRP A 28 -11.42 14.83 -16.16
CA TRP A 28 -12.71 14.67 -16.85
C TRP A 28 -13.91 14.48 -15.89
N ASP A 29 -13.67 14.36 -14.58
CA ASP A 29 -14.71 14.09 -13.56
C ASP A 29 -15.45 15.38 -13.13
N VAL A 30 -15.80 16.25 -14.09
CA VAL A 30 -16.59 17.47 -13.82
C VAL A 30 -18.00 17.13 -13.29
N TRP A 31 -18.48 15.89 -13.51
CA TRP A 31 -19.81 15.42 -13.16
C TRP A 31 -19.83 14.22 -12.19
N ALA A 32 -18.68 13.70 -11.77
CA ALA A 32 -18.60 12.59 -10.83
C ALA A 32 -18.32 13.08 -9.40
N ASP A 33 -18.81 12.33 -8.42
CA ASP A 33 -18.38 12.54 -7.03
C ASP A 33 -16.86 12.41 -6.94
N GLN A 34 -16.18 13.47 -6.50
CA GLN A 34 -14.73 13.49 -6.28
C GLN A 34 -14.33 12.29 -5.42
N LYS A 35 -13.59 11.35 -6.00
CA LYS A 35 -13.01 10.21 -5.28
C LYS A 35 -11.81 10.67 -4.46
N TYR A 36 -11.61 10.03 -3.32
CA TYR A 36 -10.46 10.25 -2.45
C TYR A 36 -9.76 8.93 -2.18
N ARG A 37 -8.45 8.99 -1.94
CA ARG A 37 -7.62 7.84 -1.57
C ARG A 37 -6.80 8.14 -0.31
N LEU A 38 -6.51 7.11 0.47
CA LEU A 38 -5.56 7.16 1.57
C LEU A 38 -4.18 6.78 1.03
N GLU A 39 -3.40 7.79 0.68
CA GLU A 39 -2.03 7.63 0.23
C GLU A 39 -1.11 7.43 1.43
N VAL A 40 -0.30 6.38 1.40
CA VAL A 40 0.59 5.98 2.50
C VAL A 40 2.03 6.07 2.03
N SER A 41 2.83 6.85 2.74
CA SER A 41 4.29 6.89 2.57
C SER A 41 4.92 5.84 3.47
N LEU A 42 5.49 4.80 2.86
CA LEU A 42 6.22 3.77 3.61
C LEU A 42 7.62 4.25 4.00
N PRO A 43 8.24 3.65 5.04
CA PRO A 43 9.68 3.79 5.25
C PRO A 43 10.43 3.40 3.98
N MET A 44 11.46 4.17 3.64
CA MET A 44 12.31 3.96 2.47
C MET A 44 13.71 3.68 2.99
N ARG A 45 14.43 2.74 2.38
CA ARG A 45 15.79 2.40 2.83
C ARG A 45 16.68 3.65 2.83
N CYS A 46 16.56 4.51 1.82
CA CYS A 46 17.29 5.77 1.69
C CYS A 46 17.12 6.75 2.87
N HIS A 47 16.08 6.62 3.71
CA HIS A 47 15.90 7.43 4.90
C HIS A 47 16.76 7.01 6.10
N PHE A 48 17.43 5.87 6.01
CA PHE A 48 18.28 5.30 7.05
C PHE A 48 19.74 5.49 6.66
N THR A 49 20.29 6.69 6.85
CA THR A 49 21.67 7.06 6.46
C THR A 49 22.71 6.69 7.52
N GLU A 50 22.26 6.33 8.71
CA GLU A 50 23.08 5.88 9.84
C GLU A 50 22.99 4.35 9.93
N ASP A 51 24.11 3.71 10.26
CA ASP A 51 24.17 2.29 10.59
C ASP A 51 23.73 2.02 12.04
N SER A 52 23.71 0.74 12.45
CA SER A 52 23.24 0.36 13.80
C SER A 52 24.03 1.00 14.95
N ASP A 53 25.26 1.45 14.68
CA ASP A 53 26.15 2.09 15.64
C ASP A 53 26.05 3.63 15.61
N GLY A 54 25.28 4.20 14.67
CA GLY A 54 25.02 5.64 14.54
C GLY A 54 26.04 6.40 13.69
N GLU A 55 26.90 5.68 12.96
CA GLU A 55 27.86 6.25 12.02
C GLU A 55 27.23 6.39 10.62
N GLU A 56 27.62 7.42 9.89
CA GLU A 56 27.09 7.68 8.54
C GLU A 56 27.66 6.65 7.55
N PHE A 57 26.79 6.07 6.72
CA PHE A 57 27.18 5.06 5.73
C PHE A 57 28.20 5.62 4.72
N GLU A 58 29.34 4.96 4.58
CA GLU A 58 30.30 5.17 3.48
C GLU A 58 30.10 4.10 2.39
N LEU A 59 30.25 4.50 1.11
CA LEU A 59 29.97 3.69 -0.10
C LEU A 59 30.65 2.30 -0.19
N ASP A 60 31.60 1.99 0.70
CA ASP A 60 32.38 0.75 0.74
C ASP A 60 32.08 -0.14 1.96
N MET A 61 31.04 0.18 2.76
CA MET A 61 30.65 -0.60 3.96
C MET A 61 29.40 -1.47 3.74
N GLU A 62 29.27 -2.55 4.52
CA GLU A 62 28.04 -3.36 4.58
C GLU A 62 27.01 -2.59 5.43
N TRP A 63 25.88 -2.20 4.84
CA TRP A 63 24.86 -1.43 5.56
C TRP A 63 24.13 -2.32 6.58
N SER A 64 24.40 -2.11 7.88
CA SER A 64 23.78 -2.86 8.98
C SER A 64 22.40 -2.32 9.40
N GLY A 65 21.84 -1.35 8.67
CA GLY A 65 20.54 -0.74 8.99
C GLY A 65 19.32 -1.50 8.46
N GLU A 66 19.49 -2.63 7.77
CA GLU A 66 18.39 -3.43 7.23
C GLU A 66 17.46 -3.94 8.34
N ASP A 67 18.01 -4.35 9.50
CA ASP A 67 17.20 -4.76 10.65
C ASP A 67 16.31 -3.62 11.15
N TYR A 68 16.86 -2.41 11.26
CA TYR A 68 16.12 -1.22 11.71
C TYR A 68 15.07 -0.78 10.68
N PHE A 69 15.38 -0.89 9.38
CA PHE A 69 14.41 -0.70 8.31
C PHE A 69 13.27 -1.72 8.42
N GLN A 70 13.58 -3.02 8.55
CA GLN A 70 12.59 -4.10 8.63
C GLN A 70 11.69 -3.93 9.85
N ASP A 71 12.24 -3.58 11.01
CA ASP A 71 11.48 -3.29 12.21
C ASP A 71 10.52 -2.11 12.01
N THR A 72 11.02 -1.00 11.46
CA THR A 72 10.19 0.20 11.19
C THR A 72 9.11 -0.11 10.15
N PHE A 73 9.44 -0.88 9.12
CA PHE A 73 8.53 -1.30 8.07
C PHE A 73 7.42 -2.21 8.63
N CYS A 74 7.79 -3.19 9.46
CA CYS A 74 6.85 -4.09 10.13
C CYS A 74 5.88 -3.30 11.03
N GLN A 75 6.40 -2.37 11.84
CA GLN A 75 5.55 -1.53 12.70
C GLN A 75 4.55 -0.69 11.90
N VAL A 76 4.97 -0.10 10.77
CA VAL A 76 4.06 0.66 9.89
C VAL A 76 3.00 -0.27 9.28
N ARG A 77 3.38 -1.43 8.77
CA ARG A 77 2.48 -2.43 8.18
C ARG A 77 1.44 -2.89 9.20
N GLU A 78 1.85 -3.26 10.40
CA GLU A 78 0.96 -3.71 11.47
C GLU A 78 0.05 -2.59 11.99
N ALA A 79 0.57 -1.37 12.14
CA ALA A 79 -0.25 -0.22 12.50
C ALA A 79 -1.37 0.03 11.48
N LEU A 80 -1.08 -0.10 10.17
CA LEU A 80 -2.08 0.04 9.11
C LEU A 80 -3.14 -1.06 9.14
N ALA A 81 -2.72 -2.28 9.48
CA ALA A 81 -3.63 -3.42 9.66
C ALA A 81 -4.60 -3.18 10.83
N LEU A 82 -4.08 -2.75 11.99
CA LEU A 82 -4.89 -2.41 13.17
C LEU A 82 -5.87 -1.27 12.86
N LEU A 83 -5.42 -0.23 12.17
CA LEU A 83 -6.26 0.86 11.70
C LEU A 83 -7.41 0.38 10.80
N ALA A 84 -7.13 -0.55 9.89
CA ALA A 84 -8.16 -1.15 9.04
C ALA A 84 -9.13 -2.04 9.84
N ALA A 85 -8.65 -2.75 10.86
CA ALA A 85 -9.50 -3.48 11.79
C ALA A 85 -10.43 -2.54 12.57
N VAL A 86 -9.93 -1.39 13.04
CA VAL A 86 -10.81 -0.36 13.63
C VAL A 86 -11.85 0.13 12.63
N ALA A 87 -11.48 0.36 11.36
CA ALA A 87 -12.44 0.74 10.32
C ALA A 87 -13.53 -0.33 10.09
N HIS A 88 -13.20 -1.61 10.25
CA HIS A 88 -14.17 -2.70 10.18
C HIS A 88 -15.18 -2.66 11.34
N VAL A 89 -14.71 -2.35 12.54
CA VAL A 89 -15.49 -2.42 13.78
C VAL A 89 -16.27 -1.12 14.07
N ASP A 90 -15.63 0.04 13.89
CA ASP A 90 -16.13 1.35 14.30
C ASP A 90 -15.64 2.45 13.35
N GLN A 91 -16.47 2.82 12.37
CA GLN A 91 -16.18 3.86 11.38
C GLN A 91 -16.00 5.26 12.01
N LEU A 92 -16.61 5.54 13.16
CA LEU A 92 -16.44 6.82 13.84
C LEU A 92 -15.06 6.88 14.50
N ALA A 93 -14.69 5.81 15.22
CA ALA A 93 -13.36 5.66 15.82
C ALA A 93 -12.25 5.76 14.78
N TRP A 94 -12.42 5.07 13.65
CA TRP A 94 -11.52 5.13 12.51
C TRP A 94 -11.23 6.56 12.05
N LYS A 95 -12.28 7.35 11.77
CA LYS A 95 -12.14 8.75 11.34
C LYS A 95 -11.44 9.61 12.38
N TYR A 96 -11.76 9.41 13.64
CA TYR A 96 -11.16 10.14 14.77
C TYR A 96 -9.67 9.82 14.93
N LEU A 97 -9.29 8.54 14.90
CA LEU A 97 -7.89 8.12 14.97
C LEU A 97 -7.08 8.67 13.78
N LEU A 98 -7.66 8.65 12.58
CA LEU A 98 -7.05 9.25 11.40
C LEU A 98 -6.83 10.76 11.57
N SER A 99 -7.84 11.52 11.98
CA SER A 99 -7.73 12.98 12.06
C SER A 99 -6.86 13.44 13.22
N GLU A 100 -7.14 12.98 14.43
CA GLU A 100 -6.55 13.54 15.65
C GLU A 100 -5.18 12.94 15.99
N HIS A 101 -4.96 11.67 15.67
CA HIS A 101 -3.74 10.97 16.10
C HIS A 101 -2.78 10.67 14.94
N CYS A 102 -3.30 10.29 13.77
CA CYS A 102 -2.46 10.08 12.57
C CYS A 102 -2.18 11.39 11.81
N GLY A 103 -2.88 12.49 12.13
CA GLY A 103 -2.68 13.81 11.52
C GLY A 103 -3.22 13.93 10.09
N VAL A 104 -4.22 13.13 9.74
CA VAL A 104 -4.82 13.10 8.40
C VAL A 104 -5.86 14.21 8.25
N ASN A 105 -5.68 15.07 7.25
CA ASN A 105 -6.67 16.11 6.96
C ASN A 105 -7.87 15.54 6.19
N LEU A 106 -8.93 15.17 6.90
CA LEU A 106 -10.20 14.70 6.32
C LEU A 106 -11.13 15.84 5.84
N GLY A 107 -10.70 17.09 5.96
CA GLY A 107 -11.50 18.28 5.66
C GLY A 107 -12.25 18.84 6.88
N LYS A 108 -13.10 19.86 6.64
CA LYS A 108 -13.83 20.55 7.72
C LYS A 108 -15.00 19.71 8.25
N ALA A 109 -15.25 19.80 9.56
CA ALA A 109 -16.43 19.23 10.21
C ALA A 109 -17.72 19.71 9.53
N GLY A 110 -18.65 18.78 9.28
CA GLY A 110 -19.91 19.05 8.57
C GLY A 110 -19.81 19.04 7.03
N SER A 111 -18.62 18.85 6.46
CA SER A 111 -18.50 18.63 5.01
C SER A 111 -19.02 17.25 4.62
N ALA A 112 -19.57 17.14 3.41
CA ALA A 112 -20.01 15.86 2.84
C ALA A 112 -18.89 14.78 2.82
N LYS A 113 -17.62 15.21 2.86
CA LYS A 113 -16.42 14.36 2.92
C LYS A 113 -16.33 13.57 4.23
N LEU A 114 -16.60 14.24 5.36
CA LEU A 114 -16.54 13.62 6.69
C LEU A 114 -17.79 12.75 6.98
N GLY A 115 -18.91 13.10 6.34
CA GLY A 115 -20.18 12.38 6.48
C GLY A 115 -20.22 11.01 5.80
N ARG A 116 -19.40 10.75 4.77
CA ARG A 116 -19.33 9.45 4.07
C ARG A 116 -18.38 8.49 4.77
N ASP A 117 -18.66 7.20 4.75
CA ASP A 117 -17.75 6.17 5.27
C ASP A 117 -16.46 6.13 4.45
N ILE A 118 -15.34 6.04 5.15
CA ILE A 118 -14.01 6.01 4.53
C ILE A 118 -13.54 4.56 4.58
N ARG A 119 -13.40 3.94 3.41
CA ARG A 119 -12.88 2.58 3.30
C ARG A 119 -11.41 2.57 3.71
N ALA A 120 -11.00 1.54 4.44
CA ALA A 120 -9.60 1.24 4.71
C ALA A 120 -8.96 0.60 3.46
N GLU A 121 -8.81 1.40 2.42
CA GLU A 121 -8.12 1.06 1.18
C GLU A 121 -6.90 1.97 1.07
N TYR A 122 -5.72 1.37 1.01
CA TYR A 122 -4.45 2.09 1.05
C TYR A 122 -3.80 2.15 -0.32
N PHE A 123 -3.27 3.32 -0.64
CA PHE A 123 -2.50 3.57 -1.84
C PHE A 123 -1.04 3.77 -1.46
N LEU A 124 -0.20 2.77 -1.72
CA LEU A 124 1.20 2.77 -1.32
C LEU A 124 2.04 3.59 -2.28
N VAL A 125 2.82 4.52 -1.72
CA VAL A 125 3.94 5.15 -2.39
C VAL A 125 5.18 4.35 -2.01
N LEU A 126 5.65 3.54 -2.96
CA LEU A 126 6.83 2.69 -2.80
C LEU A 126 8.09 3.44 -3.22
N ASP A 127 9.20 3.12 -2.58
CA ASP A 127 10.51 3.53 -3.03
C ASP A 127 10.79 2.94 -4.43
N GLN A 128 11.19 3.80 -5.34
CA GLN A 128 11.42 3.48 -6.76
C GLN A 128 12.76 3.96 -7.25
N ASP A 129 13.49 4.70 -6.42
CA ASP A 129 14.85 5.05 -6.70
C ASP A 129 15.70 3.82 -6.33
N GLU A 130 16.61 3.41 -7.22
CA GLU A 130 17.57 2.38 -6.88
C GLU A 130 18.40 2.88 -5.69
N ASP A 131 18.21 2.26 -4.53
CA ASP A 131 19.11 2.50 -3.42
C ASP A 131 20.47 1.92 -3.81
N VAL A 132 21.45 2.79 -4.06
CA VAL A 132 22.81 2.44 -4.46
C VAL A 132 23.45 1.37 -3.56
N ARG A 133 22.98 1.23 -2.31
CA ARG A 133 23.41 0.20 -1.36
C ARG A 133 22.91 -1.20 -1.70
N THR A 134 21.76 -1.29 -2.35
CA THR A 134 21.13 -2.55 -2.80
C THR A 134 21.12 -2.70 -4.33
N ALA A 135 21.65 -1.70 -5.06
CA ALA A 135 21.62 -1.66 -6.53
C ALA A 135 22.36 -2.84 -7.19
N PHE A 136 23.28 -3.49 -6.47
CA PHE A 136 24.00 -4.67 -6.95
C PHE A 136 23.28 -5.99 -6.68
N GLU A 137 22.18 -5.97 -5.91
CA GLU A 137 21.45 -7.16 -5.50
C GLU A 137 20.11 -7.22 -6.24
N GLU A 138 20.09 -7.94 -7.38
CA GLU A 138 18.88 -8.16 -8.20
C GLU A 138 17.70 -8.78 -7.40
N GLU A 139 17.97 -9.35 -6.22
CA GLU A 139 17.00 -10.00 -5.35
C GLU A 139 16.19 -9.01 -4.49
N HIS A 140 16.69 -7.78 -4.28
CA HIS A 140 16.03 -6.80 -3.39
C HIS A 140 14.92 -6.01 -4.09
N GLN A 141 14.95 -5.94 -5.41
CA GLN A 141 13.99 -5.17 -6.19
C GLN A 141 12.61 -5.87 -6.23
N GLY A 142 11.59 -5.26 -5.60
CA GLY A 142 10.24 -5.83 -5.48
C GLY A 142 9.96 -6.56 -4.15
N LEU A 143 10.98 -6.71 -3.29
CA LEU A 143 10.78 -7.27 -1.95
C LEU A 143 9.81 -6.45 -1.13
N ASP A 144 9.79 -5.13 -1.23
CA ASP A 144 8.95 -4.30 -0.34
C ASP A 144 7.44 -4.55 -0.54
N LEU A 145 7.01 -4.87 -1.76
CA LEU A 145 5.64 -5.31 -2.02
C LEU A 145 5.36 -6.67 -1.39
N VAL A 146 6.30 -7.60 -1.45
CA VAL A 146 6.20 -8.92 -0.84
C VAL A 146 6.25 -8.81 0.69
N LEU A 147 7.12 -7.97 1.24
CA LEU A 147 7.21 -7.67 2.67
C LEU A 147 5.91 -7.04 3.16
N PHE A 148 5.26 -6.18 2.36
CA PHE A 148 4.01 -5.55 2.77
C PHE A 148 2.79 -6.48 2.64
N CYS A 149 2.62 -7.12 1.49
CA CYS A 149 1.42 -7.89 1.12
C CYS A 149 1.56 -9.41 1.30
N GLY A 150 2.75 -9.90 1.64
CA GLY A 150 3.02 -11.30 1.89
C GLY A 150 2.39 -11.80 3.18
N THR A 151 2.81 -13.01 3.60
CA THR A 151 2.24 -13.68 4.77
C THR A 151 3.09 -13.55 6.03
N ASP A 152 4.20 -12.80 5.98
CA ASP A 152 5.11 -12.64 7.10
C ASP A 152 4.42 -12.08 8.36
N HIS A 153 3.51 -11.12 8.21
CA HIS A 153 2.75 -10.57 9.35
C HIS A 153 1.79 -11.58 10.00
N GLN A 154 1.53 -12.72 9.34
CA GLN A 154 0.72 -13.81 9.88
C GLN A 154 1.60 -14.89 10.53
N ILE A 155 2.84 -15.07 10.04
CA ILE A 155 3.79 -16.09 10.55
C ILE A 155 4.54 -15.58 11.77
N ARG A 156 4.96 -14.30 11.74
CA ARG A 156 5.79 -13.66 12.76
C ARG A 156 5.24 -12.28 13.14
N PRO A 157 4.00 -12.19 13.64
CA PRO A 157 3.46 -10.93 14.17
C PRO A 157 4.23 -10.51 15.42
N VAL A 158 4.37 -9.20 15.66
CA VAL A 158 4.85 -8.72 16.96
C VAL A 158 3.77 -8.91 18.03
N GLU A 159 4.17 -9.18 19.26
CA GLU A 159 3.24 -9.47 20.37
C GLU A 159 2.22 -8.35 20.59
N GLY A 160 2.69 -7.10 20.64
CA GLY A 160 1.82 -5.93 20.81
C GLY A 160 0.76 -5.79 19.71
N TYR A 161 1.04 -6.24 18.47
CA TYR A 161 0.05 -6.22 17.39
C TYR A 161 -1.09 -7.20 17.69
N LEU A 162 -0.78 -8.41 18.14
CA LEU A 162 -1.79 -9.42 18.50
C LEU A 162 -2.64 -8.98 19.69
N GLU A 163 -2.01 -8.42 20.72
CA GLU A 163 -2.72 -7.88 21.89
C GLU A 163 -3.70 -6.78 21.48
N THR A 164 -3.22 -5.83 20.68
CA THR A 164 -4.05 -4.72 20.18
C THR A 164 -5.18 -5.24 19.30
N LEU A 165 -4.92 -6.22 18.41
CA LEU A 165 -5.94 -6.81 17.55
C LEU A 165 -7.01 -7.54 18.36
N ALA A 166 -6.65 -8.21 19.45
CA ALA A 166 -7.58 -8.84 20.38
C ALA A 166 -8.44 -7.80 21.12
N GLU A 167 -7.86 -6.66 21.53
CA GLU A 167 -8.62 -5.55 22.09
C GLU A 167 -9.63 -4.96 21.09
N ILE A 168 -9.26 -4.83 19.80
CA ILE A 168 -10.19 -4.43 18.74
C ILE A 168 -11.30 -5.46 18.56
N ALA A 169 -10.96 -6.75 18.52
CA ALA A 169 -11.92 -7.84 18.36
C ALA A 169 -12.93 -7.88 19.52
N ALA A 170 -12.50 -7.63 20.76
CA ALA A 170 -13.37 -7.56 21.92
C ALA A 170 -14.38 -6.40 21.86
N LEU A 171 -14.08 -5.35 21.09
CA LEU A 171 -14.99 -4.22 20.84
C LEU A 171 -15.97 -4.47 19.68
N ASP A 172 -15.79 -5.54 18.90
CA ASP A 172 -16.69 -5.90 17.80
C ASP A 172 -17.93 -6.65 18.29
N THR A 173 -19.05 -5.95 18.32
CA THR A 173 -20.35 -6.53 18.67
C THR A 173 -20.83 -7.65 17.73
N LYS A 174 -20.24 -7.78 16.54
CA LYS A 174 -20.58 -8.81 15.55
C LYS A 174 -19.81 -10.10 15.80
N LEU A 175 -18.61 -10.02 16.36
CA LEU A 175 -17.80 -11.17 16.78
C LEU A 175 -18.40 -11.79 18.04
N LYS A 176 -18.54 -13.11 18.03
CA LYS A 176 -19.01 -13.89 19.17
C LYS A 176 -18.17 -15.14 19.27
N TYR A 177 -17.93 -15.63 20.48
CA TYR A 177 -17.08 -16.81 20.74
C TYR A 177 -17.51 -18.09 19.98
N HIS A 178 -18.79 -18.20 19.61
CA HIS A 178 -19.35 -19.34 18.89
C HIS A 178 -19.45 -19.13 17.37
N LYS A 179 -19.03 -17.97 16.87
CA LYS A 179 -19.02 -17.66 15.45
C LYS A 179 -17.60 -17.81 14.89
N PRO A 180 -17.45 -18.17 13.61
CA PRO A 180 -16.16 -18.12 12.93
C PRO A 180 -15.52 -16.76 13.11
N GLY A 181 -14.19 -16.73 13.23
CA GLY A 181 -13.45 -15.49 13.19
C GLY A 181 -13.59 -14.78 11.86
N VAL A 182 -13.22 -13.50 11.83
CA VAL A 182 -13.36 -12.66 10.63
C VAL A 182 -12.00 -12.31 10.08
N GLU A 183 -11.81 -12.59 8.78
CA GLU A 183 -10.67 -12.09 8.04
C GLU A 183 -11.00 -10.73 7.41
N VAL A 184 -10.32 -9.69 7.86
CA VAL A 184 -10.38 -8.33 7.31
C VAL A 184 -9.44 -8.26 6.12
N LEU A 185 -10.01 -8.31 4.92
CA LEU A 185 -9.27 -8.10 3.67
C LEU A 185 -9.07 -6.61 3.43
N ILE A 186 -7.81 -6.17 3.44
CA ILE A 186 -7.41 -4.77 3.32
C ILE A 186 -6.90 -4.53 1.90
N PRO A 187 -7.64 -3.83 1.04
CA PRO A 187 -7.19 -3.59 -0.32
C PRO A 187 -6.01 -2.61 -0.35
N VAL A 188 -4.99 -2.98 -1.12
CA VAL A 188 -3.75 -2.23 -1.28
C VAL A 188 -3.54 -1.99 -2.77
N GLN A 189 -3.30 -0.75 -3.16
CA GLN A 189 -2.95 -0.39 -4.53
C GLN A 189 -1.58 0.29 -4.52
N SER A 190 -0.70 -0.06 -5.45
CA SER A 190 0.60 0.59 -5.61
C SER A 190 0.60 1.46 -6.87
N LEU A 191 1.33 2.58 -6.81
CA LEU A 191 1.61 3.45 -7.96
C LEU A 191 3.08 3.47 -8.25
N TYR A 192 3.40 3.30 -9.53
CA TYR A 192 4.73 3.48 -10.05
C TYR A 192 4.77 4.70 -10.99
N PRO A 193 5.32 5.86 -10.56
CA PRO A 193 5.55 7.02 -11.40
C PRO A 193 6.31 6.74 -12.70
N CYS A 194 5.89 7.46 -13.74
CA CYS A 194 6.33 7.34 -15.12
C CYS A 194 7.84 7.53 -15.33
N HIS A 195 8.52 8.34 -14.51
CA HIS A 195 9.93 8.64 -14.70
C HIS A 195 10.81 7.38 -14.61
N ALA A 196 10.45 6.47 -13.71
CA ALA A 196 11.11 5.18 -13.55
C ALA A 196 10.77 4.19 -14.69
N LEU A 197 9.59 4.32 -15.32
CA LEU A 197 9.15 3.49 -16.44
C LEU A 197 9.69 3.98 -17.80
N SER A 198 10.04 5.26 -17.90
CA SER A 198 10.62 5.90 -19.09
C SER A 198 12.13 5.76 -19.22
N SER A 199 12.83 5.35 -18.15
CA SER A 199 14.27 5.06 -18.17
C SER A 199 14.55 3.67 -18.77
N ASP A 200 15.82 3.38 -19.06
CA ASP A 200 16.27 2.04 -19.47
C ASP A 200 15.96 0.94 -18.43
N GLU A 201 15.62 1.32 -17.20
CA GLU A 201 15.30 0.44 -16.07
C GLU A 201 13.80 0.11 -15.95
N GLY A 202 12.91 0.84 -16.61
CA GLY A 202 11.46 0.59 -16.58
C GLY A 202 11.03 -0.86 -16.82
N PRO A 203 11.60 -1.58 -17.81
CA PRO A 203 11.32 -3.00 -18.01
C PRO A 203 11.76 -3.90 -16.85
N LYS A 204 12.83 -3.55 -16.12
CA LYS A 204 13.28 -4.30 -14.93
C LYS A 204 12.26 -4.11 -13.81
N ILE A 205 11.83 -2.87 -13.56
CA ILE A 205 10.82 -2.53 -12.55
C ILE A 205 9.53 -3.31 -12.77
N LEU A 206 8.98 -3.31 -13.98
CA LEU A 206 7.76 -4.07 -14.28
C LEU A 206 7.94 -5.59 -14.13
N LYS A 207 9.12 -6.13 -14.46
CA LYS A 207 9.43 -7.55 -14.23
C LYS A 207 9.46 -7.88 -12.73
N ASN A 208 9.95 -6.96 -11.91
CA ASN A 208 10.00 -7.13 -10.45
C ASN A 208 8.62 -7.05 -9.82
N ILE A 209 7.76 -6.14 -10.29
CA ILE A 209 6.36 -6.10 -9.87
C ILE A 209 5.65 -7.41 -10.20
N LEU A 210 5.81 -7.91 -11.43
CA LEU A 210 5.24 -9.19 -11.83
C LEU A 210 5.72 -10.33 -10.93
N ARG A 211 7.01 -10.37 -10.60
CA ARG A 211 7.57 -11.36 -9.66
C ARG A 211 6.93 -11.21 -8.28
N ALA A 212 6.85 -10.00 -7.74
CA ALA A 212 6.24 -9.74 -6.45
C ALA A 212 4.77 -10.19 -6.40
N GLU A 213 3.97 -9.86 -7.42
CA GLU A 213 2.57 -10.30 -7.53
C GLU A 213 2.45 -11.83 -7.53
N GLN A 214 3.30 -12.52 -8.30
CA GLN A 214 3.34 -13.98 -8.36
C GLN A 214 3.72 -14.58 -7.00
N THR A 215 4.76 -14.06 -6.35
CA THR A 215 5.20 -14.50 -5.03
C THR A 215 4.12 -14.30 -3.98
N ILE A 216 3.47 -13.13 -3.94
CA ILE A 216 2.37 -12.85 -3.00
C ILE A 216 1.21 -13.82 -3.24
N HIS A 217 0.87 -14.09 -4.50
CA HIS A 217 -0.21 -15.02 -4.85
C HIS A 217 0.10 -16.46 -4.39
N GLU A 218 1.33 -16.93 -4.62
CA GLU A 218 1.81 -18.25 -4.18
C GLU A 218 1.82 -18.37 -2.65
N MET A 219 2.36 -17.37 -1.95
CA MET A 219 2.35 -17.31 -0.49
C MET A 219 0.92 -17.39 0.04
N ARG A 220 -0.01 -16.60 -0.53
CA ARG A 220 -1.41 -16.59 -0.10
C ARG A 220 -2.09 -17.94 -0.29
N LYS A 221 -1.85 -18.62 -1.41
CA LYS A 221 -2.43 -19.95 -1.68
C LYS A 221 -2.08 -20.97 -0.59
N SER A 222 -0.92 -20.84 0.05
CA SER A 222 -0.55 -21.71 1.17
C SER A 222 -1.30 -21.38 2.48
N PHE A 223 -1.88 -20.18 2.60
CA PHE A 223 -2.62 -19.70 3.77
C PHE A 223 -4.16 -19.74 3.61
N GLU A 224 -4.68 -19.90 2.40
CA GLU A 224 -6.13 -19.98 2.13
C GLU A 224 -6.86 -21.11 2.89
N THR A 225 -6.12 -22.10 3.38
CA THR A 225 -6.66 -23.23 4.14
C THR A 225 -6.72 -23.00 5.65
N LEU A 226 -6.13 -21.92 6.16
CA LEU A 226 -6.15 -21.60 7.60
C LEU A 226 -7.44 -20.87 7.96
N GLU A 227 -8.28 -21.51 8.78
CA GLU A 227 -9.47 -20.89 9.37
C GLU A 227 -9.09 -19.84 10.43
N VAL A 228 -9.89 -18.77 10.54
CA VAL A 228 -9.70 -17.78 11.61
C VAL A 228 -10.31 -18.35 12.89
N PRO A 229 -9.57 -18.41 14.01
CA PRO A 229 -10.13 -18.89 15.26
C PRO A 229 -11.39 -18.12 15.66
N HIS A 230 -12.29 -18.79 16.37
CA HIS A 230 -13.58 -18.22 16.70
C HIS A 230 -13.46 -16.96 17.56
N GLY A 231 -14.20 -15.92 17.18
CA GLY A 231 -14.20 -14.65 17.91
C GLY A 231 -12.95 -13.78 17.69
N GLU A 232 -12.02 -14.20 16.84
CA GLU A 232 -10.80 -13.44 16.53
C GLU A 232 -10.91 -12.68 15.21
N LEU A 233 -10.05 -11.67 15.06
CA LEU A 233 -9.80 -10.96 13.81
C LEU A 233 -8.46 -11.40 13.22
N ARG A 234 -8.42 -11.51 11.90
CA ARG A 234 -7.16 -11.60 11.14
C ARG A 234 -7.16 -10.51 10.09
N CYS A 235 -6.04 -9.81 9.92
CA CYS A 235 -5.90 -8.83 8.85
C CYS A 235 -5.05 -9.40 7.72
N THR A 236 -5.50 -9.22 6.48
CA THR A 236 -4.77 -9.67 5.28
C THR A 236 -4.76 -8.56 4.24
N PHE A 237 -3.57 -8.11 3.87
CA PHE A 237 -3.40 -7.16 2.77
C PHE A 237 -3.62 -7.86 1.43
N VAL A 238 -4.43 -7.25 0.57
CA VAL A 238 -4.78 -7.77 -0.75
C VAL A 238 -4.31 -6.79 -1.80
N LEU A 239 -3.25 -7.16 -2.53
CA LEU A 239 -2.73 -6.37 -3.63
C LEU A 239 -3.76 -6.33 -4.76
N LYS A 240 -4.19 -5.10 -5.10
CA LYS A 240 -5.02 -4.80 -6.26
C LYS A 240 -4.15 -4.67 -7.51
N PRO A 241 -4.73 -4.88 -8.71
CA PRO A 241 -4.00 -4.68 -9.95
C PRO A 241 -3.38 -3.29 -10.03
N LEU A 242 -2.20 -3.20 -10.64
CA LEU A 242 -1.35 -2.03 -10.64
C LEU A 242 -2.01 -0.78 -11.24
N VAL A 243 -1.69 0.41 -10.72
CA VAL A 243 -1.93 1.67 -11.43
C VAL A 243 -0.62 2.11 -12.07
N ALA A 244 -0.61 2.19 -13.39
CA ALA A 244 0.54 2.67 -14.14
C ALA A 244 0.30 4.09 -14.65
N ASP A 245 1.20 5.00 -14.30
CA ASP A 245 1.27 6.30 -14.93
C ASP A 245 2.32 6.27 -16.04
N LEU A 246 1.88 6.40 -17.30
CA LEU A 246 2.70 6.30 -18.50
C LEU A 246 2.64 7.61 -19.33
N GLU A 247 2.30 8.73 -18.69
CA GLU A 247 2.05 10.00 -19.39
C GLU A 247 3.30 10.68 -19.98
N ASP A 248 4.49 10.39 -19.47
CA ASP A 248 5.75 10.99 -19.96
C ASP A 248 6.58 10.01 -20.84
N VAL A 249 5.98 8.91 -21.29
CA VAL A 249 6.67 7.93 -22.16
C VAL A 249 6.76 8.45 -23.60
N MET A 250 7.94 8.93 -23.99
CA MET A 250 8.22 9.46 -25.33
C MET A 250 8.22 8.39 -26.44
N THR A 251 8.40 7.11 -26.12
CA THR A 251 8.48 5.99 -27.09
C THR A 251 7.36 4.95 -26.90
N TRP A 252 6.11 5.42 -27.03
CA TRP A 252 4.91 4.61 -26.74
C TRP A 252 4.85 3.25 -27.45
N MET A 253 5.31 3.15 -28.70
CA MET A 253 5.18 1.90 -29.47
C MET A 253 6.05 0.76 -28.90
N GLU A 254 7.24 1.08 -28.42
CA GLU A 254 8.12 0.11 -27.76
C GLU A 254 7.57 -0.28 -26.38
N MET A 255 7.07 0.71 -25.63
CA MET A 255 6.47 0.48 -24.32
C MET A 255 5.20 -0.36 -24.41
N ALA A 256 4.29 -0.07 -25.36
CA ALA A 256 3.07 -0.83 -25.58
C ALA A 256 3.37 -2.30 -25.90
N THR A 257 4.43 -2.57 -26.68
CA THR A 257 4.87 -3.93 -26.97
C THR A 257 5.40 -4.63 -25.71
N LYS A 258 6.16 -3.92 -24.87
CA LYS A 258 6.70 -4.45 -23.60
C LYS A 258 5.60 -4.70 -22.56
N VAL A 259 4.70 -3.73 -22.35
CA VAL A 259 3.51 -3.85 -21.48
C VAL A 259 2.62 -4.99 -21.97
N GLY A 260 2.36 -5.08 -23.28
CA GLY A 260 1.59 -6.18 -23.87
C GLY A 260 2.20 -7.55 -23.56
N LYS A 261 3.53 -7.70 -23.67
CA LYS A 261 4.23 -8.94 -23.27
C LYS A 261 4.09 -9.24 -21.78
N LEU A 262 4.13 -8.24 -20.91
CA LEU A 262 3.97 -8.44 -19.46
C LEU A 262 2.52 -8.80 -19.09
N MET A 263 1.53 -8.20 -19.75
CA MET A 263 0.13 -8.57 -19.59
C MET A 263 -0.11 -10.02 -20.01
N THR A 264 0.49 -10.49 -21.11
CA THR A 264 0.42 -11.93 -21.49
C THR A 264 1.07 -12.86 -20.48
N ARG A 265 1.91 -12.34 -19.58
CA ARG A 265 2.57 -13.09 -18.50
C ARG A 265 1.84 -12.97 -17.15
N GLY A 266 0.67 -12.33 -17.14
CA GLY A 266 -0.20 -12.25 -15.96
C GLY A 266 -0.13 -10.92 -15.19
N LEU A 267 0.65 -9.93 -15.64
CA LEU A 267 0.65 -8.61 -14.99
C LEU A 267 -0.68 -7.90 -15.29
N CYS A 268 -1.42 -7.56 -14.24
CA CYS A 268 -2.72 -6.91 -14.36
C CYS A 268 -2.65 -5.44 -13.96
N PHE A 269 -3.26 -4.57 -14.77
CA PHE A 269 -3.39 -3.15 -14.45
C PHE A 269 -4.86 -2.84 -14.16
N SER A 270 -5.13 -2.11 -13.08
CA SER A 270 -6.47 -1.57 -12.78
C SER A 270 -6.70 -0.23 -13.49
N GLU A 271 -5.63 0.53 -13.73
CA GLU A 271 -5.67 1.82 -14.41
C GLU A 271 -4.33 2.08 -15.11
N VAL A 272 -4.40 2.61 -16.33
CA VAL A 272 -3.23 3.05 -17.10
C VAL A 272 -3.49 4.46 -17.61
N SER A 273 -2.69 5.43 -17.14
CA SER A 273 -2.73 6.82 -17.59
C SER A 273 -1.78 7.01 -18.76
N LEU A 274 -2.25 7.63 -19.85
CA LEU A 274 -1.48 7.79 -21.08
C LEU A 274 -1.61 9.20 -21.65
N ARG A 275 -0.48 9.73 -22.11
CA ARG A 275 -0.44 10.94 -22.94
C ARG A 275 -0.24 10.53 -24.39
N ALA A 276 -1.28 10.71 -25.20
CA ALA A 276 -1.18 10.50 -26.64
C ALA A 276 -0.84 11.83 -27.32
N GLU A 277 0.36 11.94 -27.89
CA GLU A 277 0.66 13.02 -28.83
C GLU A 277 0.01 12.70 -30.18
N ARG A 278 -0.98 13.50 -30.59
CA ARG A 278 -1.45 13.48 -31.98
C ARG A 278 -0.47 14.24 -32.85
N LEU A 279 0.02 13.60 -33.90
CA LEU A 279 0.89 14.18 -34.96
C LEU A 279 0.28 15.36 -35.75
N HIS A 280 -0.89 15.89 -35.37
CA HIS A 280 -1.41 17.15 -35.90
C HIS A 280 -2.19 17.92 -34.83
N SER A 281 -1.53 18.95 -34.27
CA SER A 281 -2.07 20.21 -33.69
C SER A 281 -3.42 20.17 -32.94
N SER A 282 -3.71 19.09 -32.21
CA SER A 282 -4.82 19.05 -31.26
C SER A 282 -4.53 18.06 -30.14
N PHE A 283 -4.52 18.56 -28.90
CA PHE A 283 -4.25 17.80 -27.68
C PHE A 283 -5.44 16.91 -27.32
N SER A 284 -5.20 15.64 -27.01
CA SER A 284 -6.20 14.74 -26.43
C SER A 284 -5.52 13.68 -25.57
N ARG A 285 -5.74 13.73 -24.25
CA ARG A 285 -5.36 12.67 -23.28
C ARG A 285 -6.29 11.47 -23.51
N ALA A 286 -5.77 10.25 -23.52
CA ALA A 286 -6.57 9.04 -23.77
C ALA A 286 -6.36 8.06 -22.63
N TYR A 287 -7.40 7.77 -21.86
CA TYR A 287 -7.37 6.76 -20.80
C TYR A 287 -7.97 5.47 -21.34
N ILE A 288 -7.21 4.38 -21.35
CA ILE A 288 -7.70 3.06 -21.77
C ILE A 288 -7.98 2.25 -20.50
N PHE A 289 -9.26 2.15 -20.12
CA PHE A 289 -9.69 1.23 -19.08
C PHE A 289 -9.76 -0.19 -19.67
N TRP A 290 -8.82 -1.04 -19.26
CA TRP A 290 -8.97 -2.48 -19.45
C TRP A 290 -9.68 -3.05 -18.23
N ALA A 291 -10.99 -3.31 -18.35
CA ALA A 291 -11.71 -4.08 -17.36
C ALA A 291 -11.36 -5.57 -17.56
N PHE A 292 -10.33 -6.06 -16.87
CA PHE A 292 -10.16 -7.51 -16.72
C PHE A 292 -11.01 -7.96 -15.53
N TRP A 293 -12.18 -8.53 -15.83
CA TRP A 293 -12.81 -9.51 -14.96
C TRP A 293 -12.11 -10.85 -15.20
N VAL A 294 -11.33 -11.29 -14.22
CA VAL A 294 -11.01 -12.71 -13.99
C VAL A 294 -11.07 -12.95 -12.50
#